data_AF-A0A920AZL1-F1
#
_entry.id   AF-A0A920AZL1-F1
#
_cell.length_a   1.000
_cell.length_b   1.000
_cell.length_c   1.000
_cell.angle_alpha   90.00
_cell.angle_beta   90.00
_cell.angle_gamma   90.00
#
_symmetry.space_group_name_H-M   'P 1'
#
loop_
_entity.id
_entity.type
_entity.pdbx_description
1 polymer ?
#
loop_
_entity_poly.entity_id
_entity_poly.type
_entity_poly.pdbx_seq_one_letter_code
_entity_poly.pdbx_strand_id
1 'polypeptide(L)' 'MLINDVKRIQTWDAQYSAMCNEDGGIIDDLIVYRYPEHYMLVVNASNIQKNFDWLIANKDDPC' A
#
# COMPACT_ATOMS: atom_id res chain seq x y z
N MET A 1 -5.81 5.20 -1.80
CA MET A 1 -5.36 3.80 -1.86
C MET A 1 -5.05 3.13 -0.51
N LEU A 2 -4.37 3.79 0.44
CA LEU A 2 -3.89 3.16 1.68
C LEU A 2 -4.51 3.86 2.88
N ILE A 3 -5.03 3.08 3.84
CA ILE A 3 -5.71 3.65 5.02
C ILE A 3 -4.81 4.45 5.97
N ASN A 4 -3.49 4.41 5.77
CA ASN A 4 -2.50 5.10 6.59
C ASN A 4 -1.67 6.10 5.78
N ASP A 5 -1.35 7.24 6.40
CA ASP A 5 -0.45 8.24 5.83
C ASP A 5 1.01 7.77 5.88
N VAL A 6 1.48 7.28 4.73
CA VAL A 6 2.85 6.78 4.52
C VAL A 6 3.92 7.89 4.59
N LYS A 7 3.54 9.18 4.57
CA LYS A 7 4.48 10.30 4.74
C LYS A 7 5.01 10.42 6.16
N ARG A 8 4.35 9.77 7.13
CA ARG A 8 4.75 9.80 8.55
C ARG A 8 5.82 8.75 8.87
N ILE A 9 6.08 7.81 7.97
CA ILE A 9 7.09 6.75 8.12
C ILE A 9 8.49 7.36 7.97
N GLN A 10 9.37 7.14 8.94
CA GLN A 10 10.77 7.57 8.84
C GLN A 10 11.56 6.67 7.90
N THR A 11 12.66 7.17 7.36
CA THR A 11 13.57 6.33 6.55
C THR A 11 14.07 5.15 7.38
N TRP A 12 13.99 3.95 6.79
CA TRP A 12 14.28 2.64 7.37
C TRP A 12 13.20 2.05 8.29
N ASP A 13 12.10 2.76 8.51
CA ASP A 13 10.94 2.21 9.22
C ASP A 13 9.99 1.48 8.28
N ALA A 14 9.15 0.64 8.90
CA ALA A 14 8.06 -0.08 8.26
C ALA A 14 6.73 0.26 8.92
N GLN A 15 5.65 0.21 8.15
CA GLN A 15 4.29 0.38 8.64
C GLN A 15 3.39 -0.71 8.07
N TYR A 16 2.64 -1.36 8.94
CA TYR A 16 1.52 -2.21 8.53
C TYR A 16 0.34 -1.33 8.12
N SER A 17 -0.25 -1.62 6.96
CA SER A 17 -1.35 -0.88 6.37
C SER A 17 -2.29 -1.83 5.62
N ALA A 18 -3.41 -1.29 5.14
CA ALA A 18 -4.35 -2.01 4.30
C ALA A 18 -4.76 -1.18 3.08
N MET A 19 -5.03 -1.87 1.97
CA MET A 19 -5.64 -1.26 0.78
C MET A 19 -7.16 -1.26 0.93
N CYS A 20 -7.76 -0.09 0.67
CA CYS A 20 -9.21 0.10 0.58
C CYS A 20 -9.64 0.35 -0.86
N ASN A 21 -10.86 -0.04 -1.20
CA ASN A 21 -11.58 0.54 -2.33
C ASN A 21 -12.37 1.79 -1.90
N GLU A 22 -12.97 2.50 -2.85
CA GLU A 22 -13.74 3.73 -2.62
C GLU A 22 -14.93 3.53 -1.65
N ASP A 23 -15.48 2.32 -1.58
CA ASP A 23 -16.58 1.96 -0.67
C ASP A 23 -16.10 1.59 0.74
N GLY A 24 -14.80 1.67 1.03
CA GLY A 24 -14.19 1.32 2.31
C GLY A 24 -14.03 -0.18 2.55
N GLY A 25 -14.24 -1.01 1.52
CA GLY A 25 -13.95 -2.44 1.53
C GLY A 25 -12.45 -2.72 1.50
N ILE A 26 -11.99 -3.61 2.38
CA ILE A 26 -10.59 -4.04 2.43
C ILE A 26 -10.29 -4.97 1.26
N ILE A 27 -9.24 -4.64 0.50
CA ILE A 27 -8.77 -5.43 -0.64
C ILE A 27 -7.74 -6.46 -0.18
N ASP A 28 -6.71 -5.99 0.51
CA ASP A 28 -5.66 -6.80 1.11
C ASP A 28 -4.88 -5.96 2.14
N ASP A 29 -4.14 -6.63 3.02
CA ASP A 29 -3.18 -6.01 3.91
C ASP A 29 -1.76 -6.03 3.34
N LEU A 30 -0.91 -5.12 3.80
CA LEU A 30 0.46 -5.01 3.33
C LEU A 30 1.39 -4.30 4.33
N ILE A 31 2.68 -4.43 4.10
CA ILE A 31 3.71 -3.68 4.82
C ILE A 31 4.37 -2.70 3.87
N VAL A 32 4.44 -1.43 4.28
CA VAL A 32 5.14 -0.37 3.58
C VAL A 32 6.48 -0.13 4.28
N TYR A 33 7.58 -0.27 3.55
CA TYR A 33 8.90 0.15 4.00
C TYR A 33 9.28 1.47 3.35
N ARG A 34 9.82 2.41 4.15
CA ARG A 34 10.36 3.67 3.64
C ARG A 34 11.86 3.55 3.44
N TYR A 35 12.30 3.47 2.18
CA TYR A 35 13.71 3.64 1.82
C TYR A 35 14.01 5.11 1.51
N PRO A 36 15.29 5.53 1.46
CA PRO A 36 15.64 6.93 1.20
C PRO A 36 15.05 7.49 -0.10
N GLU A 37 15.01 6.67 -1.16
CA GLU A 37 14.63 7.11 -2.51
C GLU A 37 13.26 6.59 -2.97
N HIS A 38 12.73 5.56 -2.30
CA HIS A 38 11.51 4.90 -2.73
C HIS A 38 10.77 4.25 -1.56
N TYR A 39 9.57 3.75 -1.85
CA TYR A 39 8.81 2.90 -0.94
C TYR A 39 8.83 1.47 -1.48
N MET A 40 8.90 0.49 -0.58
CA MET A 40 8.76 -0.92 -0.93
C MET A 40 7.49 -1.46 -0.28
N LEU A 41 6.63 -2.06 -1.09
CA LEU A 41 5.37 -2.68 -0.66
C LEU A 41 5.57 -4.19 -0.58
N VAL A 42 5.27 -4.77 0.57
CA VAL A 42 5.21 -6.21 0.76
C VAL A 42 3.75 -6.61 0.81
N VAL A 43 3.30 -7.30 -0.23
CA VAL A 43 1.92 -7.77 -0.41
C VAL A 43 1.83 -9.27 -0.23
N ASN A 44 0.62 -9.79 -0.06
CA ASN A 44 0.40 -11.23 0.00
C ASN A 44 0.84 -11.93 -1.31
N ALA A 45 1.58 -13.02 -1.17
CA ALA A 45 2.13 -13.78 -2.29
C ALA A 45 1.05 -14.39 -3.20
N SER A 46 -0.11 -14.77 -2.65
CA SER A 46 -1.21 -15.35 -3.44
C SER A 46 -1.94 -14.33 -4.31
N ASN A 47 -1.81 -13.03 -4.00
CA ASN A 47 -2.59 -11.95 -4.61
C ASN A 47 -1.71 -10.96 -5.40
N ILE A 48 -0.45 -11.29 -5.70
CA ILE A 48 0.52 -10.34 -6.29
C ILE A 48 -0.04 -9.64 -7.54
N GLN A 49 -0.56 -10.40 -8.52
CA GLN A 49 -1.06 -9.82 -9.77
C GLN A 49 -2.26 -8.91 -9.52
N LYS A 50 -3.23 -9.38 -8.73
CA LYS A 50 -4.43 -8.61 -8.37
C LYS A 50 -4.05 -7.30 -7.67
N ASN A 51 -3.14 -7.38 -6.70
CA ASN A 51 -2.68 -6.22 -5.94
C ASN A 51 -1.91 -5.25 -6.86
N PHE A 52 -1.05 -5.76 -7.73
CA PHE A 52 -0.33 -4.93 -8.70
C PHE A 52 -1.28 -4.20 -9.66
N ASP A 53 -2.23 -4.91 -10.25
CA ASP A 53 -3.20 -4.32 -11.18
C ASP A 53 -4.04 -3.24 -10.48
N TRP A 54 -4.44 -3.50 -9.23
CA TRP A 54 -5.15 -2.51 -8.42
C TRP A 54 -4.33 -1.25 -8.15
N LEU A 55 -3.06 -1.40 -7.75
CA LEU A 55 -2.15 -0.28 -7.48
C LEU A 55 -1.94 0.58 -8.73
N ILE A 56 -1.79 -0.03 -9.91
CA ILE A 56 -1.60 0.69 -11.17
C ILE A 56 -2.86 1.43 -11.59
N ALA A 57 -4.03 0.79 -11.46
CA ALA A 57 -5.30 1.40 -11.82
C ALA A 57 -5.67 2.59 -10.92
N ASN A 58 -5.25 2.58 -9.64
CA ASN A 58 -5.70 3.54 -8.63
C ASN A 58 -4.57 4.44 -8.09
N LYS A 59 -3.45 4.58 -8.80
CA LYS A 59 -2.24 5.29 -8.34
C LYS A 59 -2.44 6.74 -7.88
N ASP A 60 -3.52 7.39 -8.34
CA ASP A 60 -3.85 8.78 -8.02
C ASP A 60 -5.03 8.90 -7.03
N ASP A 61 -5.59 7.77 -6.59
CA ASP A 61 -6.76 7.73 -5.71
C ASP A 61 -6.37 7.97 -4.24
N PRO A 62 -6.90 9.02 -3.59
CA PRO A 62 -6.54 9.41 -2.24
C PRO A 62 -7.23 8.64 -1.10
N CYS A 63 -7.88 7.47 -1.32
CA CYS A 63 -8.27 6.60 -0.18
C CYS A 63 -7.11 6.53 0.87
#